data_AF-A0A1E1IQ66-F1
#
_entry.id   AF-A0A1E1IQ66-F1
#
_cell.length_a   1.000
_cell.length_b   1.000
_cell.length_c   1.000
_cell.angle_alpha   90.00
_cell.angle_beta   90.00
_cell.angle_gamma   90.00
#
_symmetry.space_group_name_H-M   'P 1'
#
loop_
_entity.id
_entity.type
_entity.pdbx_description
1 polymer ?
#
loop_
_entity_poly.entity_id
_entity_poly.type
_entity_poly.pdbx_seq_one_letter_code
_entity_poly.pdbx_strand_id
1 'polypeptide(L)'
;MPSNKVLAATGAVLASAAFIGTIVVMRSHKKGTEDDDDAFSAPVSSVSQSKKQIFSAPKAVSRPTEASTSEVPLSQKPKTALPAQPVTAKKDASAPAVVNMLTVSDPAALLLDEALDELKPAIPDAIGEGTKVVSKPATANVATVDSSDRKVFQHLGISMKVLEGWEVREELSPIPNVAMVTVWNPEFEHFPNAEMPGAVPVIILSVEDIRGENLNLTEFKDRSKDLSMQQMLMMTGGVVQPAVRKDSTVQEGSFRHILEYSQSMPPFFDLSVINLLEVRNGVAYVFQIMCNPKIMNQYRQIFMQLARDIVVTPMDSSSLGFFRVHTGKVSMDIDTTWSWEYPAPGDEATLYLAKFQLVSTVKKEEITLYEVNKVPTTAHKQRKEKAIDGVTICSAFDGTQEKKTFTYNNYCLVVNPQQKAISYLSEAALVRAVKSVAPSTKAPKPKCGAAFITTEYGYTFDAIGSSRVVSTKLGNGTVVYAPQGIPSDPSKAASPEETGPTVTIRIGKPETDTDCMGSIEEWATRIQEEAANGTITKIQVVRLKEQDCLTFLSKEMQEVSPKEKVEVVGKVFIFVRNGTTTLVRWESATGTWRKYERDMDAFLESFQFLEESA
;
A
#
# COMPACT_ATOMS: atom_id res chain seq x y z
N MET A 1 33.52 17.20 -7.42
CA MET A 1 32.97 16.05 -6.66
C MET A 1 33.02 16.40 -5.18
N PRO A 2 31.88 16.71 -4.53
CA PRO A 2 31.76 16.64 -3.08
C PRO A 2 31.95 15.20 -2.60
N SER A 3 32.25 14.98 -1.31
CA SER A 3 32.50 13.64 -0.79
C SER A 3 31.22 12.91 -0.40
N ASN A 4 31.05 11.67 -0.87
CA ASN A 4 30.01 10.71 -0.44
C ASN A 4 30.25 10.21 1.01
N LYS A 5 30.38 11.11 1.97
CA LYS A 5 30.74 10.81 3.38
C LYS A 5 29.77 11.36 4.43
N VAL A 6 28.82 12.23 4.06
CA VAL A 6 27.85 12.82 5.00
C VAL A 6 26.58 11.97 5.13
N LEU A 7 26.14 11.31 4.05
CA LEU A 7 24.92 10.48 4.04
C LEU A 7 25.15 9.01 4.47
N ALA A 8 26.10 8.78 5.37
CA ALA A 8 26.36 7.48 6.01
C ALA A 8 26.05 7.50 7.52
N ALA A 9 25.32 8.49 8.00
CA ALA A 9 24.79 8.54 9.35
C ALA A 9 23.55 7.64 9.47
N THR A 10 23.56 6.69 10.42
CA THR A 10 22.45 5.76 10.70
C THR A 10 21.29 6.40 11.46
N GLY A 11 20.76 7.50 10.90
CA GLY A 11 19.50 8.10 11.35
C GLY A 11 18.30 7.27 10.87
N ALA A 12 17.45 6.84 11.81
CA ALA A 12 16.18 6.23 11.45
C ALA A 12 15.27 7.30 10.82
N VAL A 13 15.06 7.21 9.50
CA VAL A 13 14.02 7.99 8.82
C VAL A 13 12.67 7.51 9.36
N LEU A 14 11.88 8.43 9.94
CA LEU A 14 10.59 8.09 10.56
C LEU A 14 9.48 8.11 9.50
N ALA A 15 9.78 7.51 8.35
CA ALA A 15 8.83 7.30 7.27
C ALA A 15 7.64 6.52 7.84
N SER A 16 6.44 7.09 7.68
CA SER A 16 5.20 6.59 8.28
C SER A 16 4.57 5.42 7.51
N ALA A 17 5.34 4.81 6.62
CA ALA A 17 4.91 3.71 5.78
C ALA A 17 5.07 2.37 6.50
N ALA A 18 4.03 1.53 6.42
CA ALA A 18 4.15 0.14 6.80
C ALA A 18 5.14 -0.58 5.86
N PHE A 19 6.04 -1.39 6.42
CA PHE A 19 7.02 -2.18 5.66
C PHE A 19 6.32 -3.17 4.72
N ILE A 20 6.20 -2.80 3.43
CA ILE A 20 5.88 -3.73 2.34
C ILE A 20 7.21 -4.28 1.81
N GLY A 21 7.80 -5.18 2.60
CA GLY A 21 9.09 -5.83 2.33
C GLY A 21 10.08 -5.63 3.49
N THR A 22 10.45 -6.73 4.16
CA THR A 22 11.65 -6.89 5.02
C THR A 22 12.06 -5.70 5.91
N ILE A 23 11.44 -5.60 7.08
CA ILE A 23 12.07 -5.84 8.40
C ILE A 23 10.97 -5.72 9.47
N VAL A 24 10.76 -6.80 10.24
CA VAL A 24 9.80 -6.83 11.36
C VAL A 24 10.54 -7.22 12.63
N VAL A 25 10.66 -6.27 13.56
CA VAL A 25 11.32 -6.48 14.85
C VAL A 25 10.34 -7.09 15.84
N MET A 26 10.33 -8.42 15.97
CA MET A 26 9.51 -9.10 16.98
C MET A 26 10.00 -8.78 18.41
N ARG A 27 9.07 -8.38 19.29
CA ARG A 27 9.30 -8.30 20.73
C ARG A 27 9.14 -9.70 21.36
N SER A 28 10.16 -10.17 22.06
CA SER A 28 10.02 -11.32 22.96
C SER A 28 9.40 -10.89 24.30
N HIS A 29 8.27 -11.47 24.68
CA HIS A 29 7.69 -11.26 26.00
C HIS A 29 8.51 -12.02 27.06
N LYS A 30 9.28 -11.28 27.87
CA LYS A 30 10.01 -11.86 29.01
C LYS A 30 9.03 -12.20 30.14
N LYS A 31 8.70 -13.48 30.29
CA LYS A 31 7.93 -14.01 31.43
C LYS A 31 8.91 -14.41 32.54
N GLY A 32 8.89 -13.70 33.66
CA GLY A 32 9.24 -14.28 34.96
C GLY A 32 7.97 -14.82 35.63
N THR A 33 8.04 -15.64 36.67
CA THR A 33 9.16 -16.31 37.37
C THR A 33 8.97 -17.85 37.22
N GLU A 34 9.72 -18.80 37.79
CA GLU A 34 10.41 -18.94 39.10
C GLU A 34 11.70 -19.77 38.97
N ASP A 35 12.34 -20.05 40.11
CA ASP A 35 13.72 -20.53 40.28
C ASP A 35 13.95 -22.02 39.93
N ASP A 36 15.20 -22.39 39.58
CA ASP A 36 16.00 -23.34 40.39
C ASP A 36 17.49 -23.44 39.93
N ASP A 37 18.30 -24.11 40.77
CA ASP A 37 19.76 -24.01 40.90
C ASP A 37 20.71 -24.61 39.81
N ASP A 38 21.94 -24.07 39.84
CA ASP A 38 23.27 -24.72 39.72
C ASP A 38 24.01 -25.06 38.39
N ALA A 39 25.32 -25.26 38.60
CA ALA A 39 26.28 -26.10 37.88
C ALA A 39 26.83 -25.70 36.48
N PHE A 40 27.91 -24.91 36.52
CA PHE A 40 29.24 -25.24 35.96
C PHE A 40 29.37 -25.93 34.57
N SER A 41 30.10 -25.27 33.65
CA SER A 41 31.24 -25.80 32.83
C SER A 41 31.23 -25.48 31.32
N ALA A 42 32.42 -25.09 30.84
CA ALA A 42 32.90 -25.15 29.46
C ALA A 42 34.42 -25.50 29.53
N PRO A 43 35.22 -25.57 28.43
CA PRO A 43 34.91 -25.78 27.01
C PRO A 43 34.93 -27.31 26.64
N VAL A 44 35.52 -27.94 25.61
CA VAL A 44 36.45 -27.60 24.48
C VAL A 44 36.32 -28.64 23.34
N SER A 45 36.75 -28.28 22.11
CA SER A 45 37.33 -29.16 21.04
C SER A 45 36.44 -30.25 20.39
N SER A 46 36.71 -30.77 19.16
CA SER A 46 37.50 -30.24 18.02
C SER A 46 37.19 -30.97 16.70
N VAL A 47 37.39 -30.26 15.59
CA VAL A 47 37.43 -30.68 14.17
C VAL A 47 38.02 -32.08 13.89
N SER A 48 37.31 -32.94 13.12
CA SER A 48 37.83 -33.62 11.89
C SER A 48 36.90 -34.68 11.24
N GLN A 49 36.79 -34.63 9.90
CA GLN A 49 36.89 -35.71 8.88
C GLN A 49 36.37 -37.17 9.18
N SER A 50 35.76 -37.94 8.25
CA SER A 50 35.30 -37.69 6.85
C SER A 50 34.54 -38.90 6.23
N LYS A 51 33.95 -38.69 5.03
CA LYS A 51 33.73 -39.67 3.92
C LYS A 51 32.62 -40.75 3.96
N LYS A 52 31.95 -40.84 2.79
CA LYS A 52 31.34 -42.02 2.10
C LYS A 52 29.99 -42.57 2.64
N GLN A 53 28.92 -42.58 1.80
CA GLN A 53 28.52 -43.64 0.82
C GLN A 53 28.01 -44.92 1.52
N ILE A 54 26.86 -45.55 1.20
CA ILE A 54 26.15 -45.74 -0.08
C ILE A 54 24.65 -46.13 0.16
N PHE A 55 23.76 -46.00 -0.86
CA PHE A 55 22.41 -46.61 -1.13
C PHE A 55 21.66 -47.39 -0.01
N SER A 56 20.32 -47.36 0.12
CA SER A 56 19.34 -47.85 -0.90
C SER A 56 17.86 -47.52 -0.56
N ALA A 57 16.97 -47.59 -1.56
CA ALA A 57 15.51 -47.79 -1.43
C ALA A 57 15.17 -49.30 -1.67
N PRO A 58 13.92 -49.87 -1.57
CA PRO A 58 12.60 -49.26 -1.90
C PRO A 58 11.30 -49.74 -1.15
N LYS A 59 10.18 -49.04 -1.46
CA LYS A 59 8.74 -49.44 -1.53
C LYS A 59 8.15 -50.64 -0.74
N ALA A 60 7.11 -50.33 0.06
CA ALA A 60 5.72 -50.86 0.01
C ALA A 60 4.83 -49.85 0.81
N VAL A 61 3.62 -49.38 0.46
CA VAL A 61 2.40 -49.90 -0.20
C VAL A 61 1.49 -50.74 0.73
N SER A 62 0.56 -50.08 1.42
CA SER A 62 -0.79 -50.62 1.75
C SER A 62 -1.80 -49.57 2.26
N ARG A 63 -3.02 -49.66 1.72
CA ARG A 63 -4.37 -49.31 2.24
C ARG A 63 -5.25 -50.55 1.91
N PRO A 64 -6.49 -50.75 2.41
CA PRO A 64 -7.49 -49.83 2.98
C PRO A 64 -7.77 -50.18 4.49
N THR A 65 -8.94 -50.08 5.16
CA THR A 65 -10.39 -49.98 4.80
C THR A 65 -11.24 -49.46 5.98
N GLU A 66 -12.47 -48.95 5.70
CA GLU A 66 -13.78 -49.03 6.42
C GLU A 66 -13.91 -49.15 7.98
N ALA A 67 -15.03 -48.84 8.67
CA ALA A 67 -16.24 -48.00 8.46
C ALA A 67 -17.15 -48.04 9.75
N SER A 68 -18.34 -47.40 9.70
CA SER A 68 -19.48 -47.34 10.69
C SER A 68 -19.63 -45.94 11.33
N THR A 69 -20.80 -45.27 11.49
CA THR A 69 -22.20 -45.62 11.88
C THR A 69 -22.34 -46.03 13.37
N SER A 70 -23.33 -45.57 14.16
CA SER A 70 -24.45 -44.62 13.94
C SER A 70 -25.05 -44.11 15.29
N GLU A 71 -26.15 -43.35 15.21
CA GLU A 71 -27.28 -43.23 16.19
C GLU A 71 -27.51 -41.93 17.01
N VAL A 72 -28.81 -41.62 17.17
CA VAL A 72 -29.46 -40.51 17.93
C VAL A 72 -30.90 -40.96 18.27
N PRO A 73 -31.42 -40.81 19.51
CA PRO A 73 -32.78 -40.25 19.66
C PRO A 73 -33.16 -39.46 20.96
N LEU A 74 -33.81 -38.31 20.75
CA LEU A 74 -34.89 -37.58 21.48
C LEU A 74 -35.26 -37.80 22.98
N SER A 75 -35.36 -36.68 23.74
CA SER A 75 -36.56 -36.21 24.52
C SER A 75 -36.30 -34.92 25.34
N GLN A 76 -37.22 -34.20 26.05
CA GLN A 76 -38.60 -33.68 25.85
C GLN A 76 -38.88 -32.57 26.94
N LYS A 77 -39.54 -31.42 26.68
CA LYS A 77 -41.02 -31.06 26.71
C LYS A 77 -41.76 -31.19 28.06
N PRO A 78 -42.92 -30.49 28.33
CA PRO A 78 -43.51 -29.24 27.75
C PRO A 78 -44.27 -28.28 28.75
N LYS A 79 -44.87 -27.16 28.23
CA LYS A 79 -46.18 -26.45 28.57
C LYS A 79 -46.10 -24.91 28.80
N THR A 80 -47.14 -24.04 28.72
CA THR A 80 -48.46 -23.88 28.00
C THR A 80 -49.25 -22.73 28.68
N ALA A 81 -50.03 -21.80 28.08
CA ALA A 81 -50.20 -21.24 26.72
C ALA A 81 -51.11 -19.95 26.74
N LEU A 82 -51.60 -19.49 25.58
CA LEU A 82 -52.50 -18.33 25.27
C LEU A 82 -53.96 -18.47 25.78
N PRO A 83 -54.79 -17.40 25.89
CA PRO A 83 -55.44 -16.63 24.78
C PRO A 83 -55.42 -15.08 25.02
N ALA A 84 -56.21 -14.14 24.43
CA ALA A 84 -57.42 -14.11 23.58
C ALA A 84 -57.56 -12.76 22.78
N GLN A 85 -58.65 -12.53 22.03
CA GLN A 85 -59.03 -11.23 21.42
C GLN A 85 -60.57 -11.06 21.28
N PRO A 86 -61.11 -9.83 21.48
CA PRO A 86 -62.15 -9.21 20.59
C PRO A 86 -62.10 -7.64 20.54
N VAL A 87 -62.96 -6.86 19.85
CA VAL A 87 -63.32 -6.83 18.40
C VAL A 87 -64.05 -5.48 18.01
N THR A 88 -63.71 -4.90 16.83
CA THR A 88 -64.44 -3.85 16.02
C THR A 88 -64.75 -2.39 16.46
N ALA A 89 -64.49 -1.45 15.50
CA ALA A 89 -65.39 -0.40 14.91
C ALA A 89 -65.30 1.13 15.20
N LYS A 90 -65.02 1.87 14.09
CA LYS A 90 -65.63 3.14 13.57
C LYS A 90 -65.41 4.55 14.21
N LYS A 91 -64.57 5.34 13.51
CA LYS A 91 -64.88 6.54 12.68
C LYS A 91 -65.03 7.96 13.30
N ASP A 92 -64.52 8.93 12.53
CA ASP A 92 -64.75 10.39 12.44
C ASP A 92 -64.02 11.43 13.34
N ALA A 93 -63.15 12.18 12.65
CA ALA A 93 -62.92 13.64 12.68
C ALA A 93 -62.86 14.43 14.00
N SER A 94 -61.68 15.00 14.28
CA SER A 94 -61.46 16.48 14.32
C SER A 94 -59.98 16.86 14.44
N ALA A 95 -59.65 18.08 14.03
CA ALA A 95 -58.37 18.77 14.25
C ALA A 95 -58.64 20.28 14.40
N PRO A 96 -57.69 21.13 14.86
CA PRO A 96 -56.34 20.83 15.37
C PRO A 96 -56.12 21.30 16.83
N ALA A 97 -54.98 20.93 17.42
CA ALA A 97 -54.42 21.61 18.59
C ALA A 97 -52.89 21.69 18.47
N VAL A 98 -52.33 22.89 18.57
CA VAL A 98 -50.87 23.12 18.49
C VAL A 98 -50.28 22.93 19.88
N VAL A 99 -49.38 21.96 20.04
CA VAL A 99 -48.53 21.82 21.23
C VAL A 99 -47.11 21.48 20.78
N ASN A 100 -46.14 22.28 21.22
CA ASN A 100 -44.72 21.97 21.04
C ASN A 100 -44.36 20.70 21.84
N MET A 101 -43.78 19.70 21.18
CA MET A 101 -42.91 18.74 21.84
C MET A 101 -41.58 18.68 21.12
N LEU A 102 -40.51 18.56 21.90
CA LEU A 102 -39.14 18.54 21.41
C LEU A 102 -38.95 17.34 20.48
N THR A 103 -38.36 17.57 19.31
CA THR A 103 -37.80 16.48 18.51
C THR A 103 -36.68 15.82 19.30
N VAL A 104 -36.91 14.57 19.73
CA VAL A 104 -35.82 13.69 20.14
C VAL A 104 -34.89 13.55 18.92
N SER A 105 -33.67 14.06 19.04
CA SER A 105 -32.65 13.95 18.00
C SER A 105 -32.32 12.48 17.78
N ASP A 106 -32.60 11.96 16.59
CA ASP A 106 -32.25 10.60 16.21
C ASP A 106 -30.71 10.45 16.24
N PRO A 107 -30.13 9.57 17.09
CA PRO A 107 -28.69 9.36 17.11
C PRO A 107 -28.17 8.82 15.77
N ALA A 108 -29.00 8.17 14.95
CA ALA A 108 -28.64 7.75 13.60
C ALA A 108 -28.58 8.92 12.59
N ALA A 109 -29.18 10.08 12.89
CA ALA A 109 -29.00 11.30 12.12
C ALA A 109 -27.69 12.01 12.50
N LEU A 110 -27.39 12.11 13.80
CA LEU A 110 -26.14 12.70 14.30
C LEU A 110 -24.89 11.95 13.80
N LEU A 111 -24.91 10.61 13.83
CA LEU A 111 -23.85 9.77 13.26
C LEU A 111 -23.74 9.89 11.73
N LEU A 112 -24.80 10.32 11.04
CA LEU A 112 -24.76 10.57 9.60
C LEU A 112 -24.14 11.94 9.29
N ASP A 113 -24.46 12.97 10.07
CA ASP A 113 -23.90 14.32 9.90
C ASP A 113 -22.41 14.35 10.26
N GLU A 114 -21.98 13.63 11.30
CA GLU A 114 -20.56 13.44 11.64
C GLU A 114 -19.78 12.78 10.49
N ALA A 115 -20.33 11.71 9.90
CA ALA A 115 -19.77 11.06 8.71
C ALA A 115 -19.89 11.88 7.41
N LEU A 116 -20.69 12.95 7.39
CA LEU A 116 -20.83 13.88 6.26
C LEU A 116 -19.92 15.11 6.39
N ASP A 117 -19.53 15.53 7.60
CA ASP A 117 -18.49 16.54 7.82
C ASP A 117 -17.10 15.98 7.49
N GLU A 118 -16.81 14.70 7.74
CA GLU A 118 -15.61 14.02 7.22
C GLU A 118 -15.48 14.09 5.68
N LEU A 119 -16.59 14.26 4.96
CA LEU A 119 -16.65 14.28 3.49
C LEU A 119 -16.56 15.69 2.88
N LYS A 120 -16.54 16.76 3.68
CA LYS A 120 -16.45 18.14 3.17
C LYS A 120 -15.00 18.58 3.01
N PRO A 121 -14.50 18.90 1.80
CA PRO A 121 -13.34 19.77 1.69
C PRO A 121 -13.72 21.15 2.24
N ALA A 122 -12.94 21.66 3.20
CA ALA A 122 -13.24 22.93 3.86
C ALA A 122 -13.20 24.11 2.86
N ILE A 123 -14.37 24.61 2.51
CA ILE A 123 -14.56 25.89 1.82
C ILE A 123 -14.60 26.97 2.91
N PRO A 124 -13.87 28.10 2.79
CA PRO A 124 -13.96 29.18 3.77
C PRO A 124 -15.35 29.84 3.75
N ASP A 125 -16.09 29.75 4.85
CA ASP A 125 -17.39 30.39 4.99
C ASP A 125 -17.27 31.92 5.11
N ALA A 126 -17.96 32.63 4.23
CA ALA A 126 -18.04 34.09 4.22
C ALA A 126 -19.43 34.61 3.79
N ILE A 127 -20.38 34.52 4.73
CA ILE A 127 -21.54 35.42 4.96
C ILE A 127 -22.09 36.21 3.75
N GLY A 128 -23.34 35.95 3.34
CA GLY A 128 -24.08 36.90 2.49
C GLY A 128 -25.42 36.42 1.92
N GLU A 129 -26.50 37.12 2.26
CA GLU A 129 -27.90 36.82 1.93
C GLU A 129 -28.22 36.52 0.44
N GLY A 130 -29.16 35.59 0.24
CA GLY A 130 -29.46 34.99 -1.05
C GLY A 130 -29.99 35.89 -2.16
N THR A 131 -29.69 35.49 -3.39
CA THR A 131 -30.36 35.91 -4.63
C THR A 131 -30.46 34.72 -5.59
N LYS A 132 -31.57 34.57 -6.32
CA LYS A 132 -31.68 33.56 -7.39
C LYS A 132 -30.77 33.95 -8.57
N VAL A 133 -29.81 33.09 -8.92
CA VAL A 133 -28.98 33.25 -10.12
C VAL A 133 -29.08 32.00 -10.99
N VAL A 134 -29.20 32.18 -12.31
CA VAL A 134 -29.33 31.11 -13.31
C VAL A 134 -27.98 30.42 -13.52
N SER A 135 -28.00 29.08 -13.61
CA SER A 135 -26.80 28.26 -13.84
C SER A 135 -26.16 28.53 -15.21
N LYS A 136 -24.99 29.18 -15.20
CA LYS A 136 -23.95 28.97 -16.21
C LYS A 136 -22.91 27.96 -15.68
N PRO A 137 -22.24 27.19 -16.54
CA PRO A 137 -21.17 26.30 -16.10
C PRO A 137 -20.02 27.14 -15.52
N ALA A 138 -19.70 26.91 -14.25
CA ALA A 138 -18.52 27.48 -13.63
C ALA A 138 -17.30 26.68 -14.07
N THR A 139 -16.50 27.23 -14.98
CA THR A 139 -15.11 26.78 -15.14
C THR A 139 -14.41 26.96 -13.80
N ALA A 140 -14.00 25.87 -13.18
CA ALA A 140 -13.18 25.94 -11.99
C ALA A 140 -11.83 26.55 -12.38
N ASN A 141 -11.60 27.80 -11.97
CA ASN A 141 -10.27 28.42 -12.07
C ASN A 141 -9.34 27.68 -11.10
N VAL A 142 -8.71 26.61 -11.59
CA VAL A 142 -7.46 26.11 -11.03
C VAL A 142 -6.53 27.32 -10.99
N ALA A 143 -6.14 27.76 -9.80
CA ALA A 143 -5.20 28.84 -9.66
C ALA A 143 -3.90 28.41 -10.34
N THR A 144 -3.54 29.07 -11.44
CA THR A 144 -2.27 28.87 -12.13
C THR A 144 -1.17 29.37 -11.22
N VAL A 145 -0.70 28.48 -10.35
CA VAL A 145 0.48 28.67 -9.50
C VAL A 145 1.63 29.09 -10.41
N ASP A 146 2.13 30.30 -10.21
CA ASP A 146 3.27 30.78 -10.99
C ASP A 146 4.48 29.89 -10.70
N SER A 147 4.97 29.23 -11.74
CA SER A 147 5.83 28.05 -11.60
C SER A 147 7.30 28.33 -11.90
N SER A 148 7.66 29.56 -12.28
CA SER A 148 9.04 29.97 -12.58
C SER A 148 10.02 29.71 -11.43
N ASP A 149 9.55 29.93 -10.20
CA ASP A 149 10.38 30.02 -8.99
C ASP A 149 10.30 28.74 -8.12
N ARG A 150 9.71 27.64 -8.63
CA ARG A 150 9.36 26.46 -7.82
C ARG A 150 9.89 25.17 -8.43
N LYS A 151 10.46 24.31 -7.59
CA LYS A 151 10.82 22.94 -7.98
C LYS A 151 9.56 22.07 -7.95
N VAL A 152 9.22 21.47 -9.08
CA VAL A 152 8.00 20.67 -9.27
C VAL A 152 8.38 19.20 -9.40
N PHE A 153 7.72 18.32 -8.64
CA PHE A 153 7.84 16.87 -8.73
C PHE A 153 6.46 16.33 -9.16
N GLN A 154 6.25 16.24 -10.47
CA GLN A 154 4.92 16.00 -11.06
C GLN A 154 4.33 14.65 -10.68
N HIS A 155 5.16 13.60 -10.65
CA HIS A 155 4.78 12.23 -10.26
C HIS A 155 4.43 12.08 -8.78
N LEU A 156 4.85 13.04 -7.94
CA LEU A 156 4.52 13.10 -6.51
C LEU A 156 3.34 14.02 -6.20
N GLY A 157 2.84 14.78 -7.19
CA GLY A 157 1.80 15.78 -6.99
C GLY A 157 2.23 16.96 -6.10
N ILE A 158 3.50 17.37 -6.13
CA ILE A 158 4.00 18.50 -5.31
C ILE A 158 4.75 19.56 -6.11
N SER A 159 4.72 20.79 -5.59
CA SER A 159 5.66 21.85 -5.93
C SER A 159 6.14 22.54 -4.66
N MET A 160 7.41 22.92 -4.61
CA MET A 160 7.98 23.64 -3.47
C MET A 160 8.85 24.82 -3.92
N LYS A 161 8.77 25.94 -3.19
CA LYS A 161 9.75 27.01 -3.35
C LYS A 161 11.00 26.63 -2.56
N VAL A 162 12.17 26.73 -3.19
CA VAL A 162 13.46 26.52 -2.52
C VAL A 162 13.92 27.86 -1.97
N LEU A 163 14.31 27.89 -0.69
CA LEU A 163 14.87 29.10 -0.07
C LEU A 163 16.31 29.33 -0.54
N GLU A 164 16.77 30.58 -0.53
CA GLU A 164 18.15 30.91 -0.89
C GLU A 164 19.14 30.19 0.06
N GLY A 165 20.18 29.56 -0.51
CA GLY A 165 21.12 28.71 0.23
C GLY A 165 20.64 27.30 0.56
N TRP A 166 19.39 26.94 0.23
CA TRP A 166 18.86 25.58 0.41
C TRP A 166 18.90 24.77 -0.88
N GLU A 167 19.02 23.46 -0.74
CA GLU A 167 18.99 22.47 -1.81
C GLU A 167 17.90 21.41 -1.55
N VAL A 168 17.42 20.79 -2.63
CA VAL A 168 16.31 19.83 -2.61
C VAL A 168 16.55 18.73 -3.64
N ARG A 169 16.39 17.46 -3.24
CA ARG A 169 16.63 16.28 -4.09
C ARG A 169 15.67 15.15 -3.73
N GLU A 170 15.25 14.41 -4.75
CA GLU A 170 14.57 13.12 -4.56
C GLU A 170 15.60 12.01 -4.34
N GLU A 171 15.40 11.22 -3.29
CA GLU A 171 16.27 10.13 -2.87
C GLU A 171 15.60 8.76 -3.09
N LEU A 172 16.44 7.75 -3.30
CA LEU A 172 15.97 6.37 -3.48
C LEU A 172 15.36 5.86 -2.17
N SER A 173 14.02 5.79 -2.13
CA SER A 173 13.31 5.13 -1.02
C SER A 173 13.66 3.64 -0.94
N PRO A 174 13.92 3.10 0.27
CA PRO A 174 14.00 1.64 0.48
C PRO A 174 12.63 0.96 0.45
N ILE A 175 11.53 1.72 0.53
CA ILE A 175 10.15 1.22 0.53
C ILE A 175 9.53 1.46 -0.85
N PRO A 176 9.12 0.41 -1.60
CA PRO A 176 8.72 0.53 -3.02
C PRO A 176 7.50 1.40 -3.31
N ASN A 177 6.63 1.67 -2.33
CA ASN A 177 5.44 2.52 -2.49
C ASN A 177 5.61 3.94 -1.92
N VAL A 178 6.86 4.38 -1.72
CA VAL A 178 7.21 5.67 -1.12
C VAL A 178 8.23 6.39 -2.00
N ALA A 179 8.08 7.71 -2.14
CA ALA A 179 9.13 8.62 -2.56
C ALA A 179 9.64 9.44 -1.35
N MET A 180 10.93 9.82 -1.37
CA MET A 180 11.52 10.71 -0.38
C MET A 180 12.13 11.91 -1.07
N VAL A 181 11.77 13.12 -0.64
CA VAL A 181 12.40 14.37 -1.09
C VAL A 181 13.08 15.03 0.11
N THR A 182 14.41 15.00 0.13
CA THR A 182 15.24 15.62 1.17
C THR A 182 15.44 17.10 0.88
N VAL A 183 15.41 17.91 1.94
CA VAL A 183 15.63 19.36 1.93
C VAL A 183 16.79 19.66 2.89
N TRP A 184 17.84 20.33 2.43
CA TRP A 184 19.00 20.64 3.27
C TRP A 184 19.60 22.01 2.93
N ASN A 185 20.50 22.48 3.78
CA ASN A 185 21.34 23.66 3.53
C ASN A 185 22.81 23.23 3.75
N PRO A 186 23.72 23.40 2.77
CA PRO A 186 25.13 23.04 2.89
C PRO A 186 25.89 23.69 4.06
N GLU A 187 25.40 24.79 4.63
CA GLU A 187 25.94 25.38 5.87
C GLU A 187 25.96 24.37 7.03
N PHE A 188 24.99 23.44 7.08
CA PHE A 188 24.92 22.42 8.14
C PHE A 188 26.02 21.35 8.02
N GLU A 189 26.66 21.15 6.86
CA GLU A 189 27.79 20.20 6.74
C GLU A 189 28.98 20.59 7.64
N HIS A 190 29.07 21.88 8.01
CA HIS A 190 30.16 22.46 8.77
C HIS A 190 29.82 22.67 10.26
N PHE A 191 28.68 22.13 10.74
CA PHE A 191 28.24 22.34 12.12
C PHE A 191 29.09 21.58 13.15
N PRO A 192 29.36 22.18 14.33
CA PRO A 192 30.15 21.54 15.38
C PRO A 192 29.42 20.29 15.91
N ASN A 193 30.14 19.17 15.93
CA ASN A 193 29.62 17.84 16.28
C ASN A 193 28.53 17.31 15.34
N ALA A 194 28.58 17.60 14.03
CA ALA A 194 27.65 17.05 13.03
C ALA A 194 27.48 15.51 13.05
N GLU A 195 28.49 14.78 13.56
CA GLU A 195 28.46 13.33 13.78
C GLU A 195 27.44 12.87 14.86
N MET A 196 27.02 13.77 15.76
CA MET A 196 26.05 13.46 16.82
C MET A 196 24.61 13.45 16.28
N PRO A 197 23.77 12.45 16.60
CA PRO A 197 22.40 12.37 16.09
C PRO A 197 21.58 13.63 16.39
N GLY A 198 21.11 14.28 15.32
CA GLY A 198 20.32 15.53 15.40
C GLY A 198 21.14 16.81 15.61
N ALA A 199 22.48 16.79 15.56
CA ALA A 199 23.28 18.01 15.50
C ALA A 199 23.00 18.81 14.21
N VAL A 200 22.86 18.09 13.09
CA VAL A 200 22.35 18.57 11.80
C VAL A 200 20.85 18.27 11.70
N PRO A 201 20.02 19.17 11.14
CA PRO A 201 18.62 18.87 10.88
C PRO A 201 18.43 17.96 9.66
N VAL A 202 17.75 16.84 9.86
CA VAL A 202 17.23 15.98 8.80
C VAL A 202 15.83 16.47 8.46
N ILE A 203 15.60 16.91 7.21
CA ILE A 203 14.29 17.35 6.72
C ILE A 203 13.93 16.55 5.48
N ILE A 204 12.84 15.78 5.57
CA ILE A 204 12.41 14.84 4.53
C ILE A 204 10.90 14.99 4.32
N LEU A 205 10.50 15.17 3.06
CA LEU A 205 9.12 14.96 2.61
C LEU A 205 8.98 13.53 2.09
N SER A 206 8.32 12.67 2.87
CA SER A 206 7.91 11.33 2.44
C SER A 206 6.54 11.41 1.77
N VAL A 207 6.39 10.77 0.61
CA VAL A 207 5.12 10.68 -0.14
C VAL A 207 4.79 9.20 -0.37
N GLU A 208 3.70 8.71 0.21
CA GLU A 208 3.35 7.27 0.30
C GLU A 208 2.05 6.96 -0.44
N ASP A 209 2.05 5.89 -1.25
CA ASP A 209 0.83 5.28 -1.77
C ASP A 209 0.12 4.47 -0.68
N ILE A 210 -1.02 4.97 -0.20
CA ILE A 210 -1.85 4.32 0.82
C ILE A 210 -3.18 3.80 0.25
N ARG A 211 -3.37 3.74 -1.09
CA ARG A 211 -4.65 3.33 -1.71
C ARG A 211 -5.19 1.99 -1.20
N GLY A 212 -4.28 1.04 -0.89
CA GLY A 212 -4.65 -0.29 -0.39
C GLY A 212 -5.19 -0.31 1.04
N GLU A 213 -4.86 0.71 1.84
CA GLU A 213 -5.41 0.90 3.19
C GLU A 213 -6.60 1.86 3.18
N ASN A 214 -6.52 2.89 2.31
CA ASN A 214 -7.47 3.95 2.05
C ASN A 214 -7.83 4.80 3.30
N LEU A 215 -6.83 5.08 4.13
CA LEU A 215 -6.99 5.86 5.38
C LEU A 215 -7.37 7.32 5.10
N ASN A 216 -8.20 7.90 5.96
CA ASN A 216 -8.37 9.36 6.04
C ASN A 216 -7.18 9.99 6.81
N LEU A 217 -7.12 11.32 6.89
CA LEU A 217 -6.02 12.01 7.58
C LEU A 217 -5.91 11.64 9.06
N THR A 218 -7.04 11.44 9.77
CA THR A 218 -7.07 11.08 11.19
C THR A 218 -6.54 9.66 11.42
N GLU A 219 -6.99 8.70 10.60
CA GLU A 219 -6.54 7.31 10.65
C GLU A 219 -5.05 7.17 10.28
N PHE A 220 -4.60 7.90 9.25
CA PHE A 220 -3.19 7.93 8.86
C PHE A 220 -2.32 8.62 9.92
N LYS A 221 -2.82 9.68 10.57
CA LYS A 221 -2.16 10.34 11.70
C LYS A 221 -1.91 9.36 12.85
N ASP A 222 -2.88 8.53 13.23
CA ASP A 222 -2.66 7.54 14.30
C ASP A 222 -1.70 6.41 13.86
N ARG A 223 -1.76 5.93 12.60
CA ARG A 223 -0.75 5.02 12.03
C ARG A 223 0.67 5.62 12.05
N SER A 224 0.81 6.87 11.59
CA SER A 224 2.07 7.64 11.58
C SER A 224 2.62 7.83 12.99
N LYS A 225 1.75 8.09 13.97
CA LYS A 225 2.07 8.26 15.37
C LYS A 225 2.62 6.99 16.00
N ASP A 226 1.92 5.87 15.84
CA ASP A 226 2.36 4.58 16.41
C ASP A 226 3.67 4.11 15.79
N LEU A 227 3.85 4.26 14.46
CA LEU A 227 5.10 3.96 13.77
C LEU A 227 6.25 4.87 14.24
N SER A 228 6.05 6.19 14.30
CA SER A 228 7.07 7.13 14.78
C SER A 228 7.50 6.81 16.22
N MET A 229 6.53 6.53 17.09
CA MET A 229 6.77 6.15 18.49
C MET A 229 7.50 4.81 18.60
N GLN A 230 7.16 3.82 17.78
CA GLN A 230 7.86 2.54 17.74
C GLN A 230 9.30 2.69 17.24
N GLN A 231 9.53 3.45 16.17
CA GLN A 231 10.85 3.72 15.60
C GLN A 231 11.75 4.47 16.61
N MET A 232 11.26 5.56 17.22
CA MET A 232 12.00 6.31 18.25
C MET A 232 12.29 5.46 19.50
N LEU A 233 11.37 4.58 19.89
CA LEU A 233 11.59 3.61 20.96
C LEU A 233 12.70 2.60 20.61
N MET A 234 12.75 2.11 19.35
CA MET A 234 13.81 1.22 18.87
C MET A 234 15.20 1.91 18.86
N MET A 235 15.28 3.22 18.63
CA MET A 235 16.55 3.98 18.70
C MET A 235 17.20 3.93 20.10
N THR A 236 16.43 3.64 21.17
CA THR A 236 16.96 3.45 22.54
C THR A 236 17.08 1.98 22.95
N GLY A 237 16.96 1.05 22.00
CA GLY A 237 16.86 -0.39 22.30
C GLY A 237 15.61 -0.77 23.10
N GLY A 238 14.59 0.10 23.12
CA GLY A 238 13.38 -0.05 23.94
C GLY A 238 13.51 0.41 25.40
N VAL A 239 14.64 1.04 25.78
CA VAL A 239 14.93 1.41 27.19
C VAL A 239 14.20 2.67 27.63
N VAL A 240 14.03 3.68 26.75
CA VAL A 240 13.40 4.97 27.09
C VAL A 240 12.21 5.21 26.18
N GLN A 241 11.02 5.38 26.75
CA GLN A 241 9.81 5.66 25.99
C GLN A 241 9.85 7.08 25.37
N PRO A 242 9.57 7.25 24.07
CA PRO A 242 9.42 8.58 23.48
C PRO A 242 8.21 9.30 24.09
N ALA A 243 8.27 10.63 24.10
CA ALA A 243 7.17 11.48 24.58
C ALA A 243 6.55 12.26 23.42
N VAL A 244 5.24 12.07 23.19
CA VAL A 244 4.43 12.96 22.35
C VAL A 244 4.33 14.32 23.07
N ARG A 245 4.70 15.39 22.38
CA ARG A 245 4.63 16.78 22.84
C ARG A 245 3.44 17.53 22.29
N LYS A 246 2.95 17.12 21.11
CA LYS A 246 1.78 17.71 20.46
C LYS A 246 1.14 16.71 19.51
N ASP A 247 -0.18 16.73 19.44
CA ASP A 247 -1.01 16.03 18.47
C ASP A 247 -2.21 16.94 18.21
N SER A 248 -2.21 17.69 17.10
CA SER A 248 -3.24 18.70 16.84
C SER A 248 -3.40 19.04 15.35
N THR A 249 -4.63 19.38 14.96
CA THR A 249 -4.91 20.01 13.65
C THR A 249 -4.16 21.34 13.54
N VAL A 250 -3.69 21.67 12.32
CA VAL A 250 -3.00 22.92 11.97
C VAL A 250 -3.38 23.35 10.55
N GLN A 251 -2.84 24.47 10.07
CA GLN A 251 -2.87 24.84 8.66
C GLN A 251 -1.51 25.46 8.28
N GLU A 252 -0.50 24.60 8.09
CA GLU A 252 0.85 25.01 7.71
C GLU A 252 1.05 24.67 6.23
N GLY A 253 0.74 25.63 5.35
CA GLY A 253 0.69 25.41 3.90
C GLY A 253 -0.36 24.37 3.51
N SER A 254 0.09 23.27 2.90
CA SER A 254 -0.76 22.13 2.54
C SER A 254 -1.09 21.20 3.72
N PHE A 255 -0.37 21.29 4.83
CA PHE A 255 -0.43 20.32 5.91
C PHE A 255 -1.50 20.69 6.95
N ARG A 256 -2.40 19.74 7.22
CA ARG A 256 -3.57 19.93 8.11
C ARG A 256 -3.41 19.34 9.51
N HIS A 257 -2.35 18.56 9.77
CA HIS A 257 -2.10 18.02 11.12
C HIS A 257 -0.62 18.07 11.49
N ILE A 258 -0.31 18.25 12.77
CA ILE A 258 1.06 18.21 13.32
C ILE A 258 1.16 17.20 14.45
N LEU A 259 2.22 16.40 14.40
CA LEU A 259 2.67 15.55 15.51
C LEU A 259 4.07 16.04 15.93
N GLU A 260 4.27 16.30 17.21
CA GLU A 260 5.59 16.68 17.75
C GLU A 260 6.01 15.68 18.81
N TYR A 261 7.27 15.23 18.78
CA TYR A 261 7.82 14.21 19.67
C TYR A 261 9.17 14.65 20.27
N SER A 262 9.57 13.99 21.36
CA SER A 262 10.95 14.02 21.85
C SER A 262 11.43 12.65 22.30
N GLN A 263 12.66 12.29 21.93
CA GLN A 263 13.39 11.13 22.47
C GLN A 263 14.74 11.60 22.99
N SER A 264 15.04 11.31 24.25
CA SER A 264 16.31 11.67 24.88
C SER A 264 17.00 10.43 25.42
N MET A 265 18.30 10.30 25.20
CA MET A 265 19.13 9.26 25.78
C MET A 265 20.54 9.82 26.08
N PRO A 266 20.71 10.69 27.09
CA PRO A 266 22.01 11.27 27.42
C PRO A 266 23.03 10.19 27.85
N PRO A 267 24.33 10.34 27.51
CA PRO A 267 24.93 11.43 26.73
C PRO A 267 24.84 11.24 25.19
N PHE A 268 24.23 10.15 24.72
CA PHE A 268 24.31 9.71 23.32
C PHE A 268 23.53 10.59 22.34
N PHE A 269 22.30 10.99 22.66
CA PHE A 269 21.51 11.93 21.85
C PHE A 269 20.36 12.58 22.62
N ASP A 270 19.86 13.68 22.06
CA ASP A 270 18.63 14.36 22.48
C ASP A 270 17.92 14.90 21.22
N LEU A 271 16.71 14.40 20.94
CA LEU A 271 16.01 14.60 19.67
C LEU A 271 14.62 15.21 19.89
N SER A 272 14.30 16.18 19.03
CA SER A 272 12.96 16.70 18.78
C SER A 272 12.58 16.40 17.34
N VAL A 273 11.35 15.92 17.15
CA VAL A 273 10.80 15.57 15.83
C VAL A 273 9.50 16.32 15.64
N ILE A 274 9.30 16.88 14.44
CA ILE A 274 8.02 17.42 13.98
C ILE A 274 7.64 16.69 12.70
N ASN A 275 6.46 16.06 12.66
CA ASN A 275 5.83 15.55 11.45
C ASN A 275 4.63 16.44 11.12
N LEU A 276 4.65 17.09 9.96
CA LEU A 276 3.49 17.74 9.37
C LEU A 276 2.84 16.79 8.35
N LEU A 277 1.53 16.57 8.48
CA LEU A 277 0.80 15.50 7.79
C LEU A 277 -0.30 16.05 6.88
N GLU A 278 -0.45 15.40 5.73
CA GLU A 278 -1.59 15.58 4.83
C GLU A 278 -1.95 14.29 4.09
N VAL A 279 -3.24 14.10 3.77
CA VAL A 279 -3.73 12.97 2.95
C VAL A 279 -4.68 13.47 1.87
N ARG A 280 -4.44 13.05 0.61
CA ARG A 280 -5.25 13.35 -0.58
C ARG A 280 -5.31 12.14 -1.51
N ASN A 281 -6.50 11.78 -1.99
CA ASN A 281 -6.73 10.80 -3.06
C ASN A 281 -6.01 9.44 -2.90
N GLY A 282 -5.86 8.94 -1.67
CA GLY A 282 -5.14 7.68 -1.38
C GLY A 282 -3.62 7.83 -1.34
N VAL A 283 -3.10 9.05 -1.25
CA VAL A 283 -1.69 9.39 -1.09
C VAL A 283 -1.49 10.18 0.20
N ALA A 284 -0.48 9.81 0.98
CA ALA A 284 -0.11 10.49 2.21
C ALA A 284 1.21 11.26 2.06
N TYR A 285 1.27 12.43 2.71
CA TYR A 285 2.40 13.34 2.67
C TYR A 285 2.86 13.61 4.11
N VAL A 286 4.13 13.33 4.39
CA VAL A 286 4.75 13.51 5.70
C VAL A 286 5.99 14.39 5.55
N PHE A 287 5.88 15.65 5.96
CA PHE A 287 7.04 16.54 6.07
C PHE A 287 7.62 16.40 7.48
N GLN A 288 8.67 15.58 7.59
CA GLN A 288 9.40 15.32 8.83
C GLN A 288 10.57 16.30 8.97
N ILE A 289 10.74 16.85 10.17
CA ILE A 289 11.92 17.57 10.62
C ILE A 289 12.44 16.88 11.88
N MET A 290 13.70 16.44 11.89
CA MET A 290 14.36 15.83 13.06
C MET A 290 15.69 16.52 13.35
N CYS A 291 15.82 17.07 14.56
CA CYS A 291 17.07 17.65 15.08
C CYS A 291 17.05 17.72 16.61
N ASN A 292 18.14 18.14 17.25
CA ASN A 292 18.15 18.38 18.68
C ASN A 292 17.30 19.61 19.06
N PRO A 293 16.77 19.72 20.30
CA PRO A 293 15.88 20.81 20.69
C PRO A 293 16.46 22.23 20.54
N LYS A 294 17.79 22.42 20.56
CA LYS A 294 18.39 23.76 20.37
C LYS A 294 18.27 24.20 18.91
N ILE A 295 18.64 23.33 17.98
CA ILE A 295 18.49 23.56 16.54
C ILE A 295 17.01 23.70 16.19
N MET A 296 16.14 22.84 16.75
CA MET A 296 14.69 22.93 16.55
C MET A 296 14.17 24.31 16.93
N ASN A 297 14.50 24.81 18.13
CA ASN A 297 14.04 26.11 18.61
C ASN A 297 14.64 27.29 17.81
N GLN A 298 15.90 27.20 17.38
CA GLN A 298 16.56 28.26 16.62
C GLN A 298 16.01 28.39 15.18
N TYR A 299 15.81 27.27 14.49
CA TYR A 299 15.46 27.24 13.06
C TYR A 299 13.96 27.02 12.79
N ARG A 300 13.12 26.87 13.83
CA ARG A 300 11.70 26.51 13.70
C ARG A 300 10.92 27.33 12.66
N GLN A 301 11.14 28.65 12.61
CA GLN A 301 10.42 29.52 11.67
C GLN A 301 10.79 29.22 10.22
N ILE A 302 12.05 28.89 9.93
CA ILE A 302 12.52 28.48 8.60
C ILE A 302 11.94 27.11 8.24
N PHE A 303 11.92 26.16 9.18
CA PHE A 303 11.33 24.83 8.96
C PHE A 303 9.81 24.91 8.70
N MET A 304 9.07 25.74 9.41
CA MET A 304 7.64 25.97 9.14
C MET A 304 7.42 26.76 7.84
N GLN A 305 8.33 27.67 7.47
CA GLN A 305 8.26 28.36 6.18
C GLN A 305 8.47 27.40 5.00
N LEU A 306 9.45 26.50 5.07
CA LEU A 306 9.63 25.42 4.09
C LEU A 306 8.35 24.56 3.94
N ALA A 307 7.66 24.27 5.05
CA ALA A 307 6.38 23.55 5.02
C ALA A 307 5.25 24.35 4.34
N ARG A 308 5.18 25.67 4.59
CA ARG A 308 4.23 26.59 3.93
C ARG A 308 4.47 26.71 2.43
N ASP A 309 5.74 26.70 2.04
CA ASP A 309 6.18 26.81 0.65
C ASP A 309 6.00 25.51 -0.17
N ILE A 310 5.50 24.42 0.44
CA ILE A 310 5.05 23.19 -0.25
C ILE A 310 3.55 23.30 -0.60
N VAL A 311 3.24 23.21 -1.89
CA VAL A 311 1.87 23.03 -2.41
C VAL A 311 1.71 21.59 -2.90
N VAL A 312 0.77 20.87 -2.28
CA VAL A 312 0.28 19.56 -2.72
C VAL A 312 -0.85 19.79 -3.72
N THR A 313 -0.66 19.29 -4.95
CA THR A 313 -1.66 19.21 -6.01
C THR A 313 -2.18 17.78 -6.05
N PRO A 314 -3.44 17.50 -5.65
CA PRO A 314 -3.97 16.14 -5.62
C PRO A 314 -3.91 15.47 -7.00
N MET A 315 -3.31 14.28 -7.07
CA MET A 315 -3.26 13.46 -8.29
C MET A 315 -4.57 12.69 -8.49
N ASP A 316 -4.95 12.44 -9.76
CA ASP A 316 -6.12 11.62 -10.09
C ASP A 316 -5.98 10.16 -9.63
N SER A 317 -4.75 9.64 -9.67
CA SER A 317 -4.37 8.33 -9.12
C SER A 317 -2.85 8.20 -9.11
N SER A 318 -2.30 7.60 -8.06
CA SER A 318 -0.92 7.14 -8.01
C SER A 318 -0.69 5.79 -8.69
N SER A 319 -1.70 5.14 -9.30
CA SER A 319 -1.51 3.83 -9.95
C SER A 319 -0.67 3.92 -11.22
N LEU A 320 0.34 3.06 -11.30
CA LEU A 320 1.20 2.87 -12.48
C LEU A 320 0.68 1.76 -13.42
N GLY A 321 -0.18 0.86 -12.91
CA GLY A 321 -0.77 -0.23 -13.67
C GLY A 321 -2.10 -0.70 -13.10
N PHE A 322 -2.60 -1.80 -13.65
CA PHE A 322 -3.86 -2.45 -13.29
C PHE A 322 -3.80 -3.96 -13.54
N PHE A 323 -4.72 -4.73 -12.96
CA PHE A 323 -4.93 -6.12 -13.34
C PHE A 323 -6.10 -6.24 -14.32
N ARG A 324 -5.90 -6.97 -15.42
CA ARG A 324 -6.97 -7.41 -16.32
C ARG A 324 -7.39 -8.83 -15.97
N VAL A 325 -8.54 -8.95 -15.30
CA VAL A 325 -9.15 -10.23 -14.91
C VAL A 325 -9.98 -10.76 -16.08
N HIS A 326 -9.90 -12.06 -16.35
CA HIS A 326 -10.73 -12.76 -17.34
C HIS A 326 -11.55 -13.86 -16.65
N THR A 327 -12.86 -13.91 -16.89
CA THR A 327 -13.79 -14.86 -16.24
C THR A 327 -14.32 -15.97 -17.16
N GLY A 328 -13.92 -15.98 -18.43
CA GLY A 328 -14.55 -16.81 -19.48
C GLY A 328 -15.91 -16.29 -19.98
N LYS A 329 -16.49 -15.27 -19.33
CA LYS A 329 -17.70 -14.54 -19.77
C LYS A 329 -17.39 -13.07 -20.08
N VAL A 330 -16.58 -12.43 -19.23
CA VAL A 330 -16.18 -11.02 -19.32
C VAL A 330 -14.70 -10.84 -19.00
N SER A 331 -14.15 -9.70 -19.43
CA SER A 331 -12.90 -9.13 -18.94
C SER A 331 -13.17 -7.82 -18.23
N MET A 332 -12.41 -7.52 -17.18
CA MET A 332 -12.51 -6.29 -16.41
C MET A 332 -11.13 -5.86 -15.90
N ASP A 333 -10.88 -4.56 -15.89
CA ASP A 333 -9.66 -3.94 -15.38
C ASP A 333 -9.89 -3.40 -13.96
N ILE A 334 -9.01 -3.78 -13.03
CA ILE A 334 -9.09 -3.43 -11.60
C ILE A 334 -7.79 -2.84 -11.06
N ASP A 335 -7.89 -2.04 -10.01
CA ASP A 335 -6.74 -1.50 -9.27
C ASP A 335 -5.93 -2.64 -8.61
N THR A 336 -4.60 -2.54 -8.55
CA THR A 336 -3.75 -3.62 -7.99
C THR A 336 -3.88 -3.79 -6.47
N THR A 337 -4.65 -2.91 -5.81
CA THR A 337 -5.03 -3.01 -4.40
C THR A 337 -6.24 -3.92 -4.14
N TRP A 338 -6.89 -4.46 -5.18
CA TRP A 338 -8.03 -5.36 -5.04
C TRP A 338 -7.60 -6.81 -5.33
N SER A 339 -7.96 -7.75 -4.44
CA SER A 339 -7.95 -9.18 -4.78
C SER A 339 -9.24 -9.55 -5.51
N TRP A 340 -9.26 -10.69 -6.21
CA TRP A 340 -10.40 -11.12 -7.03
C TRP A 340 -10.73 -12.61 -6.86
N GLU A 341 -12.03 -12.91 -6.98
CA GLU A 341 -12.56 -14.26 -7.14
C GLU A 341 -13.67 -14.25 -8.21
N TYR A 342 -14.01 -15.41 -8.75
CA TYR A 342 -15.09 -15.57 -9.73
C TYR A 342 -15.70 -16.98 -9.60
N PRO A 343 -16.92 -17.21 -10.13
CA PRO A 343 -17.65 -18.45 -9.88
C PRO A 343 -16.90 -19.70 -10.37
N ALA A 344 -17.09 -20.82 -9.67
CA ALA A 344 -16.52 -22.10 -10.09
C ALA A 344 -17.10 -22.55 -11.45
N PRO A 345 -16.33 -23.21 -12.33
CA PRO A 345 -16.83 -23.74 -13.58
C PRO A 345 -18.02 -24.69 -13.36
N GLY A 346 -19.18 -24.36 -13.92
CA GLY A 346 -20.43 -25.13 -13.76
C GLY A 346 -21.35 -24.68 -12.61
N ASP A 347 -20.97 -23.67 -11.82
CA ASP A 347 -21.88 -23.05 -10.87
C ASP A 347 -22.85 -22.08 -11.56
N GLU A 348 -23.99 -22.62 -12.00
CA GLU A 348 -25.09 -21.83 -12.58
C GLU A 348 -26.01 -21.18 -11.53
N ALA A 349 -25.85 -21.51 -10.24
CA ALA A 349 -26.62 -20.89 -9.16
C ALA A 349 -26.07 -19.49 -8.80
N THR A 350 -24.79 -19.24 -9.05
CA THR A 350 -24.16 -17.96 -8.76
C THR A 350 -24.54 -16.87 -9.76
N LEU A 351 -25.16 -15.79 -9.24
CA LEU A 351 -25.67 -14.65 -10.01
C LEU A 351 -24.59 -13.63 -10.43
N TYR A 352 -23.43 -13.62 -9.78
CA TYR A 352 -22.34 -12.67 -10.07
C TYR A 352 -21.37 -13.19 -11.15
N LEU A 353 -20.68 -12.27 -11.82
CA LEU A 353 -19.65 -12.56 -12.83
C LEU A 353 -18.25 -12.64 -12.21
N ALA A 354 -17.97 -11.74 -11.26
CA ALA A 354 -16.75 -11.69 -10.47
C ALA A 354 -17.03 -10.98 -9.13
N LYS A 355 -16.15 -11.19 -8.16
CA LYS A 355 -16.08 -10.46 -6.90
C LYS A 355 -14.66 -9.94 -6.70
N PHE A 356 -14.56 -8.82 -6.03
CA PHE A 356 -13.31 -8.18 -5.67
C PHE A 356 -13.37 -7.70 -4.22
N GLN A 357 -12.22 -7.62 -3.57
CA GLN A 357 -12.11 -7.20 -2.17
C GLN A 357 -10.92 -6.26 -2.02
N LEU A 358 -11.12 -5.09 -1.41
CA LEU A 358 -10.01 -4.18 -1.08
C LEU A 358 -9.10 -4.86 -0.05
N VAL A 359 -7.80 -4.93 -0.33
CA VAL A 359 -6.77 -5.61 0.51
C VAL A 359 -6.34 -4.72 1.70
N SER A 360 -7.33 -4.11 2.37
CA SER A 360 -7.19 -3.33 3.60
C SER A 360 -7.48 -4.22 4.82
N THR A 361 -6.74 -4.02 5.90
CA THR A 361 -7.03 -4.64 7.20
C THR A 361 -8.12 -3.90 7.99
N VAL A 362 -8.29 -2.59 7.73
CA VAL A 362 -9.12 -1.66 8.51
C VAL A 362 -10.31 -1.04 7.74
N LYS A 363 -10.28 -1.10 6.40
CA LYS A 363 -11.38 -0.68 5.50
C LYS A 363 -11.67 -1.73 4.45
N LYS A 364 -12.14 -2.89 4.89
CA LYS A 364 -12.62 -3.96 4.00
C LYS A 364 -13.89 -3.51 3.27
N GLU A 365 -13.85 -3.55 1.95
CA GLU A 365 -14.98 -3.30 1.05
C GLU A 365 -15.04 -4.44 0.02
N GLU A 366 -16.23 -5.04 -0.14
CA GLU A 366 -16.53 -6.01 -1.18
C GLU A 366 -17.10 -5.28 -2.41
N ILE A 367 -16.70 -5.70 -3.60
CA ILE A 367 -17.15 -5.15 -4.88
C ILE A 367 -17.59 -6.34 -5.73
N THR A 368 -18.88 -6.45 -6.05
CA THR A 368 -19.41 -7.57 -6.84
C THR A 368 -19.87 -7.09 -8.22
N LEU A 369 -19.39 -7.76 -9.28
CA LEU A 369 -19.79 -7.51 -10.66
C LEU A 369 -20.98 -8.40 -11.05
N TYR A 370 -22.04 -7.79 -11.60
CA TYR A 370 -23.23 -8.45 -12.11
C TYR A 370 -23.53 -8.03 -13.56
N GLU A 371 -24.32 -8.86 -14.25
CA GLU A 371 -25.20 -8.36 -15.31
C GLU A 371 -26.36 -7.59 -14.65
N VAL A 372 -26.83 -6.49 -15.25
CA VAL A 372 -27.84 -5.58 -14.64
C VAL A 372 -29.13 -6.32 -14.23
N ASN A 373 -29.54 -7.33 -14.98
CA ASN A 373 -30.71 -8.17 -14.70
C ASN A 373 -30.49 -9.24 -13.60
N LYS A 374 -29.27 -9.40 -13.08
CA LYS A 374 -28.88 -10.36 -12.04
C LYS A 374 -28.48 -9.70 -10.71
N VAL A 375 -28.51 -8.37 -10.64
CA VAL A 375 -28.27 -7.62 -9.39
C VAL A 375 -29.33 -8.00 -8.34
N PRO A 376 -28.95 -8.51 -7.14
CA PRO A 376 -29.90 -8.89 -6.11
C PRO A 376 -30.74 -7.69 -5.63
N THR A 377 -32.06 -7.82 -5.71
CA THR A 377 -33.03 -6.77 -5.38
C THR A 377 -32.82 -6.23 -3.97
N THR A 378 -32.49 -4.95 -3.83
CA THR A 378 -32.41 -4.29 -2.52
C THR A 378 -33.81 -3.94 -2.03
N ALA A 379 -34.15 -4.38 -0.82
CA ALA A 379 -35.42 -4.02 -0.15
C ALA A 379 -35.49 -2.54 0.30
N HIS A 380 -34.39 -1.80 0.14
CA HIS A 380 -34.18 -0.48 0.73
C HIS A 380 -34.42 0.64 -0.28
N LYS A 381 -34.93 1.78 0.22
CA LYS A 381 -35.13 2.97 -0.62
C LYS A 381 -33.78 3.57 -1.00
N GLN A 382 -33.56 3.72 -2.31
CA GLN A 382 -32.51 4.53 -2.89
C GLN A 382 -32.57 5.96 -2.32
N ARG A 383 -31.46 6.45 -1.78
CA ARG A 383 -31.35 7.79 -1.16
C ARG A 383 -30.79 8.84 -2.10
N LYS A 384 -29.85 8.47 -2.99
CA LYS A 384 -29.18 9.37 -3.92
C LYS A 384 -28.99 8.69 -5.28
N GLU A 385 -29.08 9.47 -6.34
CA GLU A 385 -28.71 9.11 -7.71
C GLU A 385 -27.86 10.23 -8.31
N LYS A 386 -26.84 9.87 -9.09
CA LYS A 386 -26.04 10.81 -9.90
C LYS A 386 -25.48 10.08 -11.11
N ALA A 387 -25.16 10.81 -12.17
CA ALA A 387 -24.43 10.28 -13.32
C ALA A 387 -23.02 10.87 -13.36
N ILE A 388 -22.00 10.03 -13.59
CA ILE A 388 -20.60 10.44 -13.80
C ILE A 388 -20.09 9.68 -15.03
N ASP A 389 -19.59 10.41 -16.05
CA ASP A 389 -19.03 9.87 -17.30
C ASP A 389 -19.88 8.79 -18.00
N GLY A 390 -21.21 8.89 -17.89
CA GLY A 390 -22.17 7.92 -18.44
C GLY A 390 -22.50 6.72 -17.54
N VAL A 391 -21.88 6.62 -16.36
CA VAL A 391 -22.21 5.64 -15.32
C VAL A 391 -23.27 6.22 -14.39
N THR A 392 -24.38 5.49 -14.18
CA THR A 392 -25.37 5.83 -13.15
C THR A 392 -24.91 5.27 -11.81
N ILE A 393 -24.81 6.13 -10.79
CA ILE A 393 -24.38 5.78 -9.43
C ILE A 393 -25.57 5.97 -8.48
N CYS A 394 -26.10 4.86 -7.99
CA CYS A 394 -27.18 4.82 -7.01
C CYS A 394 -26.62 4.47 -5.62
N SER A 395 -27.09 5.15 -4.57
CA SER A 395 -26.74 4.85 -3.17
C SER A 395 -28.01 4.52 -2.39
N ALA A 396 -27.99 3.38 -1.70
CA ALA A 396 -29.01 2.91 -0.77
C ALA A 396 -28.34 2.45 0.53
N PHE A 397 -29.09 2.36 1.64
CA PHE A 397 -28.58 1.86 2.91
C PHE A 397 -29.24 0.54 3.28
N ASP A 398 -28.43 -0.49 3.52
CA ASP A 398 -28.83 -1.79 4.07
C ASP A 398 -28.52 -1.76 5.58
N GLY A 399 -29.55 -1.53 6.40
CA GLY A 399 -29.38 -1.18 7.80
C GLY A 399 -28.55 0.10 7.98
N THR A 400 -27.32 -0.06 8.49
CA THR A 400 -26.35 1.03 8.72
C THR A 400 -25.24 1.11 7.64
N GLN A 401 -25.19 0.20 6.67
CA GLN A 401 -24.15 0.15 5.65
C GLN A 401 -24.64 0.71 4.30
N GLU A 402 -23.85 1.60 3.69
CA GLU A 402 -24.12 2.14 2.36
C GLU A 402 -23.77 1.11 1.27
N LYS A 403 -24.77 0.73 0.48
CA LYS A 403 -24.59 -0.06 -0.74
C LYS A 403 -24.59 0.89 -1.94
N LYS A 404 -23.43 1.08 -2.57
CA LYS A 404 -23.30 1.86 -3.82
C LYS A 404 -23.40 0.95 -5.04
N THR A 405 -24.11 1.39 -6.07
CA THR A 405 -24.40 0.62 -7.30
C THR A 405 -24.01 1.46 -8.50
N PHE A 406 -23.03 1.01 -9.27
CA PHE A 406 -22.46 1.68 -10.44
C PHE A 406 -22.87 0.91 -11.70
N THR A 407 -23.79 1.46 -12.48
CA THR A 407 -24.38 0.81 -13.67
C THR A 407 -23.84 1.43 -14.95
N TYR A 408 -23.33 0.60 -15.87
CA TYR A 408 -22.88 1.01 -17.19
C TYR A 408 -23.13 -0.08 -18.23
N ASN A 409 -23.79 0.28 -19.34
CA ASN A 409 -24.28 -0.68 -20.34
C ASN A 409 -25.08 -1.82 -19.68
N ASN A 410 -24.72 -3.08 -19.95
CA ASN A 410 -25.38 -4.27 -19.41
C ASN A 410 -24.77 -4.74 -18.06
N TYR A 411 -23.82 -4.01 -17.49
CA TYR A 411 -23.03 -4.41 -16.33
C TYR A 411 -23.20 -3.47 -15.13
N CYS A 412 -23.00 -4.02 -13.93
CA CYS A 412 -23.16 -3.30 -12.69
C CYS A 412 -22.11 -3.74 -11.66
N LEU A 413 -21.40 -2.77 -11.06
CA LEU A 413 -20.60 -2.98 -9.86
C LEU A 413 -21.42 -2.60 -8.63
N VAL A 414 -21.49 -3.50 -7.65
CA VAL A 414 -22.15 -3.29 -6.37
C VAL A 414 -21.08 -3.29 -5.29
N VAL A 415 -20.90 -2.14 -4.63
CA VAL A 415 -19.90 -1.93 -3.56
C VAL A 415 -20.60 -2.00 -2.21
N ASN A 416 -20.00 -2.75 -1.28
CA ASN A 416 -20.51 -3.02 0.06
C ASN A 416 -19.38 -2.90 1.11
N PRO A 417 -19.34 -1.85 1.94
CA PRO A 417 -18.33 -1.67 2.97
C PRO A 417 -18.60 -2.60 4.16
N GLN A 418 -17.65 -3.47 4.47
CA GLN A 418 -17.80 -4.51 5.50
C GLN A 418 -17.41 -4.03 6.91
N GLN A 419 -16.50 -3.06 7.02
CA GLN A 419 -15.97 -2.54 8.31
C GLN A 419 -16.41 -1.10 8.65
N LYS A 420 -16.98 -0.36 7.70
CA LYS A 420 -17.40 1.05 7.87
C LYS A 420 -18.86 1.22 7.40
N ALA A 421 -19.51 2.30 7.80
CA ALA A 421 -20.88 2.61 7.40
C ALA A 421 -21.02 3.10 5.96
N ILE A 422 -19.94 3.63 5.35
CA ILE A 422 -19.92 4.16 3.98
C ILE A 422 -18.72 3.63 3.19
N SER A 423 -18.82 3.66 1.86
CA SER A 423 -17.73 3.29 0.96
C SER A 423 -16.74 4.44 0.79
N TYR A 424 -15.46 4.19 1.05
CA TYR A 424 -14.35 5.14 0.91
C TYR A 424 -13.61 4.98 -0.43
N LEU A 425 -13.86 3.91 -1.18
CA LEU A 425 -13.28 3.68 -2.50
C LEU A 425 -13.54 4.86 -3.46
N SER A 426 -12.51 5.23 -4.22
CA SER A 426 -12.61 6.32 -5.22
C SER A 426 -13.66 6.00 -6.27
N GLU A 427 -14.68 6.86 -6.36
CA GLU A 427 -15.73 6.72 -7.37
C GLU A 427 -15.19 6.80 -8.80
N ALA A 428 -14.11 7.55 -9.03
CA ALA A 428 -13.43 7.60 -10.33
C ALA A 428 -12.75 6.27 -10.69
N ALA A 429 -12.21 5.55 -9.69
CA ALA A 429 -11.67 4.20 -9.89
C ALA A 429 -12.80 3.19 -10.19
N LEU A 430 -13.93 3.28 -9.48
CA LEU A 430 -15.11 2.42 -9.70
C LEU A 430 -15.81 2.69 -11.05
N VAL A 431 -15.87 3.96 -11.47
CA VAL A 431 -16.34 4.38 -12.81
C VAL A 431 -15.42 3.83 -13.90
N ARG A 432 -14.10 3.94 -13.75
CA ARG A 432 -13.12 3.34 -14.67
C ARG A 432 -13.27 1.82 -14.75
N ALA A 433 -13.41 1.17 -13.58
CA ALA A 433 -13.57 -0.27 -13.46
C ALA A 433 -14.83 -0.78 -14.18
N VAL A 434 -16.01 -0.22 -13.92
CA VAL A 434 -17.25 -0.66 -14.62
C VAL A 434 -17.24 -0.35 -16.11
N LYS A 435 -16.60 0.77 -16.52
CA LYS A 435 -16.46 1.12 -17.95
C LYS A 435 -15.48 0.23 -18.72
N SER A 436 -14.59 -0.49 -18.02
CA SER A 436 -13.68 -1.48 -18.62
C SER A 436 -14.33 -2.83 -18.94
N VAL A 437 -15.53 -3.10 -18.39
CA VAL A 437 -16.17 -4.43 -18.49
C VAL A 437 -16.60 -4.70 -19.93
N ALA A 438 -15.99 -5.72 -20.54
CA ALA A 438 -16.27 -6.16 -21.89
C ALA A 438 -16.54 -7.67 -21.96
N PRO A 439 -17.39 -8.16 -22.89
CA PRO A 439 -17.53 -9.59 -23.15
C PRO A 439 -16.18 -10.23 -23.50
N SER A 440 -15.86 -11.38 -22.91
CA SER A 440 -14.57 -12.05 -23.14
C SER A 440 -14.68 -13.56 -22.97
N THR A 441 -14.45 -14.30 -24.05
CA THR A 441 -14.41 -15.77 -24.07
C THR A 441 -13.06 -16.35 -23.62
N LYS A 442 -12.08 -15.49 -23.29
CA LYS A 442 -10.79 -15.94 -22.74
C LYS A 442 -11.03 -16.60 -21.38
N ALA A 443 -10.63 -17.86 -21.26
CA ALA A 443 -10.66 -18.58 -20.00
C ALA A 443 -9.82 -17.85 -18.92
N PRO A 444 -10.16 -18.00 -17.63
CA PRO A 444 -9.35 -17.45 -16.54
C PRO A 444 -7.91 -18.01 -16.55
N LYS A 445 -6.96 -17.22 -16.05
CA LYS A 445 -5.56 -17.65 -15.97
C LYS A 445 -5.37 -18.73 -14.88
N PRO A 446 -4.36 -19.61 -15.01
CA PRO A 446 -4.02 -20.60 -13.99
C PRO A 446 -3.80 -19.98 -12.59
N LYS A 447 -4.01 -20.77 -11.53
CA LYS A 447 -3.93 -20.32 -10.12
C LYS A 447 -4.78 -19.06 -9.84
N CYS A 448 -5.95 -18.98 -10.49
CA CYS A 448 -6.87 -17.84 -10.51
C CYS A 448 -6.22 -16.48 -10.85
N GLY A 449 -5.24 -16.48 -11.75
CA GLY A 449 -4.46 -15.28 -12.07
C GLY A 449 -5.19 -14.20 -12.88
N ALA A 450 -4.48 -13.09 -13.09
CA ALA A 450 -4.86 -11.98 -13.96
C ALA A 450 -3.61 -11.46 -14.70
N ALA A 451 -3.78 -10.76 -15.81
CA ALA A 451 -2.65 -10.09 -16.45
C ALA A 451 -2.42 -8.73 -15.77
N PHE A 452 -1.27 -8.53 -15.12
CA PHE A 452 -0.84 -7.18 -14.75
C PHE A 452 -0.43 -6.42 -16.02
N ILE A 453 -0.88 -5.18 -16.15
CA ILE A 453 -0.59 -4.31 -17.30
C ILE A 453 -0.14 -2.94 -16.78
N THR A 454 0.98 -2.44 -17.28
CA THR A 454 1.34 -1.01 -17.20
C THR A 454 1.52 -0.47 -18.62
N THR A 455 0.65 0.47 -19.00
CA THR A 455 0.69 1.12 -20.31
C THR A 455 1.76 2.20 -20.38
N GLU A 456 2.02 2.89 -19.25
CA GLU A 456 3.04 3.94 -19.13
C GLU A 456 4.45 3.39 -19.37
N TYR A 457 4.71 2.16 -18.91
CA TYR A 457 6.01 1.48 -19.04
C TYR A 457 6.01 0.36 -20.08
N GLY A 458 4.92 0.20 -20.84
CA GLY A 458 4.90 -0.66 -22.02
C GLY A 458 5.17 -2.15 -21.76
N TYR A 459 4.66 -2.72 -20.66
CA TYR A 459 4.77 -4.17 -20.42
C TYR A 459 3.59 -4.81 -19.66
N THR A 460 3.52 -6.13 -19.72
CA THR A 460 2.54 -6.98 -19.04
C THR A 460 3.16 -8.31 -18.58
N PHE A 461 2.62 -8.91 -17.53
CA PHE A 461 2.93 -10.28 -17.09
C PHE A 461 1.72 -10.93 -16.39
N ASP A 462 1.71 -12.25 -16.22
CA ASP A 462 0.66 -12.96 -15.49
C ASP A 462 0.96 -13.00 -13.98
N ALA A 463 0.05 -12.43 -13.19
CA ALA A 463 0.06 -12.46 -11.75
C ALA A 463 -0.88 -13.56 -11.21
N ILE A 464 -0.50 -14.22 -10.12
CA ILE A 464 -1.29 -15.27 -9.46
C ILE A 464 -2.42 -14.65 -8.61
N GLY A 465 -3.58 -15.32 -8.48
CA GLY A 465 -4.74 -14.75 -7.78
C GLY A 465 -4.53 -14.44 -6.29
N SER A 466 -3.64 -15.19 -5.62
CA SER A 466 -3.24 -14.97 -4.23
C SER A 466 -1.99 -14.11 -4.07
N SER A 467 -1.48 -13.50 -5.15
CA SER A 467 -0.27 -12.69 -5.13
C SER A 467 -0.52 -11.25 -4.67
N ARG A 468 0.56 -10.47 -4.55
CA ARG A 468 0.49 -9.01 -4.41
C ARG A 468 1.35 -8.34 -5.48
N VAL A 469 0.81 -7.31 -6.13
CA VAL A 469 1.60 -6.39 -6.97
C VAL A 469 1.49 -4.98 -6.39
N VAL A 470 2.62 -4.44 -5.99
CA VAL A 470 2.80 -3.02 -5.69
C VAL A 470 3.16 -2.33 -7.00
N SER A 471 2.28 -1.46 -7.48
CA SER A 471 2.48 -0.69 -8.70
C SER A 471 2.00 0.74 -8.48
N THR A 472 2.96 1.66 -8.35
CA THR A 472 2.71 3.08 -8.10
C THR A 472 3.66 3.97 -8.89
N LYS A 473 3.25 5.20 -9.14
CA LYS A 473 4.07 6.29 -9.69
C LYS A 473 4.91 7.00 -8.61
N LEU A 474 4.67 6.68 -7.34
CA LEU A 474 5.36 7.27 -6.20
C LEU A 474 6.69 6.55 -5.96
N GLY A 475 7.78 7.24 -6.32
CA GLY A 475 9.15 6.73 -6.27
C GLY A 475 9.66 6.34 -7.66
N ASN A 476 10.65 5.45 -7.70
CA ASN A 476 11.50 5.19 -8.88
C ASN A 476 10.83 4.37 -10.02
N GLY A 477 9.50 4.43 -10.17
CA GLY A 477 8.77 3.62 -11.15
C GLY A 477 8.89 2.10 -10.93
N THR A 478 9.26 1.66 -9.74
CA THR A 478 9.51 0.25 -9.46
C THR A 478 8.20 -0.51 -9.21
N VAL A 479 7.95 -1.57 -9.99
CA VAL A 479 6.88 -2.53 -9.71
C VAL A 479 7.47 -3.71 -8.92
N VAL A 480 6.82 -4.07 -7.81
CA VAL A 480 7.20 -5.22 -6.99
C VAL A 480 6.08 -6.24 -6.95
N TYR A 481 6.39 -7.47 -7.33
CA TYR A 481 5.46 -8.59 -7.43
C TYR A 481 5.91 -9.72 -6.49
N ALA A 482 5.03 -10.13 -5.57
CA ALA A 482 5.24 -11.24 -4.66
C ALA A 482 4.27 -12.39 -5.01
N PRO A 483 4.71 -13.45 -5.73
CA PRO A 483 3.82 -14.49 -6.25
C PRO A 483 3.07 -15.29 -5.17
N GLN A 484 3.62 -15.39 -3.96
CA GLN A 484 2.97 -16.05 -2.81
C GLN A 484 2.11 -15.09 -1.96
N GLY A 485 1.98 -13.84 -2.39
CA GLY A 485 1.33 -12.77 -1.62
C GLY A 485 2.29 -12.15 -0.61
N ILE A 486 1.74 -11.64 0.49
CA ILE A 486 2.51 -11.22 1.67
C ILE A 486 1.91 -11.95 2.88
N PRO A 487 2.74 -12.40 3.86
CA PRO A 487 2.28 -13.04 5.07
C PRO A 487 1.10 -12.30 5.72
N SER A 488 0.06 -13.05 6.08
CA SER A 488 -1.24 -12.52 6.54
C SER A 488 -1.19 -11.84 7.91
N ASP A 489 -0.08 -12.00 8.64
CA ASP A 489 0.21 -11.33 9.90
C ASP A 489 1.61 -10.69 9.85
N PRO A 490 1.70 -9.38 9.51
CA PRO A 490 2.99 -8.67 9.44
C PRO A 490 3.60 -8.38 10.82
N SER A 491 3.00 -8.83 11.94
CA SER A 491 3.64 -8.77 13.26
C SER A 491 4.53 -9.99 13.57
N LYS A 492 4.45 -11.04 12.74
CA LYS A 492 5.28 -12.25 12.84
C LYS A 492 6.40 -12.22 11.82
N ALA A 493 7.60 -12.66 12.23
CA ALA A 493 8.66 -13.02 11.32
C ALA A 493 8.21 -14.27 10.53
N ALA A 494 7.86 -14.07 9.26
CA ALA A 494 7.57 -15.16 8.35
C ALA A 494 8.85 -15.90 7.98
N SER A 495 8.78 -17.22 7.92
CA SER A 495 9.90 -18.03 7.47
C SER A 495 10.21 -17.76 5.98
N PRO A 496 11.46 -17.93 5.52
CA PRO A 496 11.79 -17.79 4.09
C PRO A 496 11.02 -18.73 3.16
N GLU A 497 10.36 -19.76 3.68
CA GLU A 497 9.47 -20.64 2.92
C GLU A 497 8.06 -20.06 2.70
N GLU A 498 7.60 -19.20 3.62
CA GLU A 498 6.32 -18.48 3.58
C GLU A 498 6.43 -17.18 2.78
N THR A 499 7.54 -16.45 2.90
CA THR A 499 7.78 -15.20 2.14
C THR A 499 7.90 -15.47 0.64
N GLY A 500 8.45 -16.63 0.26
CA GLY A 500 8.59 -17.05 -1.13
C GLY A 500 9.57 -16.20 -1.95
N PRO A 501 9.45 -16.22 -3.30
CA PRO A 501 10.22 -15.35 -4.17
C PRO A 501 9.61 -13.93 -4.25
N THR A 502 10.42 -12.97 -4.66
CA THR A 502 9.97 -11.60 -5.02
C THR A 502 10.52 -11.20 -6.38
N VAL A 503 9.77 -10.43 -7.14
CA VAL A 503 10.18 -9.88 -8.44
C VAL A 503 10.14 -8.38 -8.40
N THR A 504 11.26 -7.74 -8.71
CA THR A 504 11.41 -6.28 -8.75
C THR A 504 11.68 -5.85 -10.18
N ILE A 505 10.86 -4.94 -10.71
CA ILE A 505 10.95 -4.43 -12.09
C ILE A 505 11.19 -2.92 -12.01
N ARG A 506 12.41 -2.48 -12.36
CA ARG A 506 12.82 -1.06 -12.46
C ARG A 506 12.97 -0.69 -13.93
N ILE A 507 12.51 0.51 -14.30
CA ILE A 507 12.75 1.11 -15.61
C ILE A 507 13.47 2.43 -15.41
N GLY A 508 14.43 2.71 -16.29
CA GLY A 508 15.23 3.93 -16.23
C GLY A 508 15.95 4.19 -17.54
N LYS A 509 16.45 5.42 -17.68
CA LYS A 509 17.24 5.89 -18.82
C LYS A 509 18.49 6.60 -18.30
N PRO A 510 19.64 6.55 -19.00
CA PRO A 510 20.88 7.18 -18.52
C PRO A 510 20.77 8.67 -18.18
N GLU A 511 19.85 9.41 -18.81
CA GLU A 511 19.66 10.85 -18.60
C GLU A 511 18.91 11.17 -17.30
N THR A 512 18.14 10.22 -16.77
CA THR A 512 17.31 10.37 -15.56
C THR A 512 17.76 9.49 -14.40
N ASP A 513 18.48 8.41 -14.70
CA ASP A 513 18.90 7.37 -13.76
C ASP A 513 20.34 6.96 -14.07
N THR A 514 21.28 7.41 -13.23
CA THR A 514 22.72 7.15 -13.38
C THR A 514 23.12 5.70 -13.12
N ASP A 515 22.21 4.85 -12.64
CA ASP A 515 22.47 3.40 -12.58
C ASP A 515 22.20 2.71 -13.92
N CYS A 516 21.43 3.32 -14.83
CA CYS A 516 21.02 2.73 -16.09
C CYS A 516 22.00 3.01 -17.24
N MET A 517 22.03 2.08 -18.21
CA MET A 517 22.80 2.21 -19.46
C MET A 517 21.87 2.24 -20.69
N GLY A 518 22.38 2.74 -21.82
CA GLY A 518 21.61 2.96 -23.06
C GLY A 518 21.62 1.77 -24.03
N SER A 519 22.43 0.73 -23.75
CA SER A 519 22.62 -0.45 -24.58
C SER A 519 22.88 -1.73 -23.74
N ILE A 520 22.76 -2.90 -24.37
CA ILE A 520 23.09 -4.19 -23.74
C ILE A 520 24.61 -4.32 -23.56
N GLU A 521 25.40 -3.71 -24.44
CA GLU A 521 26.86 -3.73 -24.50
C GLU A 521 27.50 -2.93 -23.35
N GLU A 522 26.98 -1.74 -23.07
CA GLU A 522 27.37 -0.93 -21.89
C GLU A 522 27.02 -1.66 -20.59
N TRP A 523 25.80 -2.23 -20.51
CA TRP A 523 25.41 -3.08 -19.37
C TRP A 523 26.32 -4.30 -19.21
N ALA A 524 26.66 -4.99 -20.30
CA ALA A 524 27.55 -6.15 -20.27
C ALA A 524 28.95 -5.76 -19.78
N THR A 525 29.46 -4.60 -20.17
CA THR A 525 30.73 -4.03 -19.66
C THR A 525 30.64 -3.77 -18.16
N ARG A 526 29.65 -2.97 -17.72
CA ARG A 526 29.45 -2.62 -16.31
C ARG A 526 29.33 -3.85 -15.40
N ILE A 527 28.52 -4.83 -15.79
CA ILE A 527 28.29 -6.03 -14.98
C ILE A 527 29.54 -6.96 -14.96
N GLN A 528 30.38 -6.94 -15.99
CA GLN A 528 31.68 -7.63 -15.95
C GLN A 528 32.68 -6.95 -15.00
N GLU A 529 32.69 -5.62 -14.93
CA GLU A 529 33.49 -4.85 -13.96
C GLU A 529 32.99 -5.08 -12.52
N GLU A 530 31.68 -4.95 -12.28
CA GLU A 530 31.07 -5.18 -10.96
C GLU A 530 31.29 -6.62 -10.44
N ALA A 531 31.37 -7.61 -11.34
CA ALA A 531 31.62 -9.00 -10.99
C ALA A 531 33.04 -9.29 -10.46
N ALA A 532 33.99 -8.36 -10.57
CA ALA A 532 35.27 -8.46 -9.87
C ALA A 532 35.11 -8.54 -8.33
N ASN A 533 33.97 -8.08 -7.80
CA ASN A 533 33.63 -8.18 -6.38
C ASN A 533 33.11 -9.59 -5.95
N GLY A 534 32.97 -10.53 -6.88
CA GLY A 534 32.66 -11.95 -6.60
C GLY A 534 31.21 -12.29 -6.24
N THR A 535 30.32 -11.29 -6.11
CA THR A 535 28.88 -11.46 -5.84
C THR A 535 28.07 -11.79 -7.09
N ILE A 536 28.59 -11.49 -8.28
CA ILE A 536 27.92 -11.69 -9.58
C ILE A 536 28.57 -12.88 -10.32
N THR A 537 27.74 -13.75 -10.88
CA THR A 537 28.15 -14.96 -11.63
C THR A 537 27.23 -15.25 -12.81
N LYS A 538 27.66 -16.13 -13.72
CA LYS A 538 26.89 -16.57 -14.91
C LYS A 538 26.38 -15.42 -15.79
N ILE A 539 27.20 -14.40 -16.01
CA ILE A 539 26.91 -13.31 -16.95
C ILE A 539 26.83 -13.91 -18.36
N GLN A 540 25.70 -13.69 -19.04
CA GLN A 540 25.46 -14.16 -20.40
C GLN A 540 24.45 -13.24 -21.11
N VAL A 541 24.66 -12.99 -22.39
CA VAL A 541 23.60 -12.43 -23.26
C VAL A 541 22.82 -13.60 -23.85
N VAL A 542 21.50 -13.56 -23.74
CA VAL A 542 20.56 -14.57 -24.25
C VAL A 542 19.42 -13.89 -25.00
N ARG A 543 18.79 -14.62 -25.92
CA ARG A 543 17.66 -14.11 -26.70
C ARG A 543 16.35 -14.63 -26.13
N LEU A 544 15.59 -13.77 -25.47
CA LEU A 544 14.28 -14.08 -24.86
C LEU A 544 13.18 -13.42 -25.68
N LYS A 545 12.26 -14.22 -26.24
CA LYS A 545 11.15 -13.72 -27.09
C LYS A 545 11.64 -12.77 -28.19
N GLU A 546 12.66 -13.20 -28.91
CA GLU A 546 13.33 -12.48 -29.99
C GLU A 546 14.06 -11.18 -29.59
N GLN A 547 14.03 -10.78 -28.31
CA GLN A 547 14.79 -9.65 -27.79
C GLN A 547 16.07 -10.13 -27.11
N ASP A 548 17.16 -9.37 -27.28
CA ASP A 548 18.43 -9.68 -26.63
C ASP A 548 18.43 -9.14 -25.20
N CYS A 549 18.85 -9.99 -24.26
CA CYS A 549 18.73 -9.80 -22.82
C CYS A 549 20.05 -10.18 -22.16
N LEU A 550 20.65 -9.26 -21.40
CA LEU A 550 21.72 -9.61 -20.47
C LEU A 550 21.10 -10.29 -19.25
N THR A 551 21.65 -11.41 -18.80
CA THR A 551 21.23 -12.05 -17.54
C THR A 551 22.43 -12.57 -16.75
N PHE A 552 22.31 -12.51 -15.43
CA PHE A 552 23.32 -12.95 -14.47
C PHE A 552 22.66 -13.38 -13.15
N LEU A 553 23.42 -14.09 -12.32
CA LEU A 553 23.05 -14.37 -10.93
C LEU A 553 23.82 -13.44 -9.99
N SER A 554 23.12 -12.78 -9.08
CA SER A 554 23.68 -12.10 -7.91
C SER A 554 23.50 -12.95 -6.64
N LYS A 555 24.40 -12.77 -5.68
CA LYS A 555 24.32 -13.34 -4.33
C LYS A 555 24.66 -12.29 -3.29
N GLU A 556 23.82 -12.18 -2.26
CA GLU A 556 24.03 -11.25 -1.14
C GLU A 556 23.45 -11.78 0.18
N MET A 557 23.93 -11.27 1.31
CA MET A 557 23.46 -11.59 2.65
C MET A 557 22.50 -10.50 3.14
N GLN A 558 21.19 -10.69 2.95
CA GLN A 558 20.17 -9.77 3.41
C GLN A 558 19.86 -10.00 4.90
N GLU A 559 19.60 -8.93 5.66
CA GLU A 559 19.15 -9.02 7.06
C GLU A 559 17.61 -9.05 7.09
N VAL A 560 17.03 -10.17 7.50
CA VAL A 560 15.58 -10.43 7.43
C VAL A 560 14.86 -10.14 8.75
N SER A 561 15.57 -10.33 9.86
CA SER A 561 15.20 -9.88 11.20
C SER A 561 16.48 -9.46 11.95
N PRO A 562 16.42 -8.71 13.07
CA PRO A 562 17.61 -8.17 13.71
C PRO A 562 18.63 -9.24 14.11
N LYS A 563 19.84 -9.13 13.55
CA LYS A 563 20.96 -10.10 13.64
C LYS A 563 20.76 -11.42 12.89
N GLU A 564 19.65 -11.61 12.18
CA GLU A 564 19.37 -12.77 11.34
C GLU A 564 19.61 -12.43 9.87
N LYS A 565 20.61 -13.08 9.25
CA LYS A 565 20.96 -12.85 7.85
C LYS A 565 20.79 -14.12 7.02
N VAL A 566 20.13 -13.99 5.87
CA VAL A 566 19.83 -15.06 4.93
C VAL A 566 20.59 -14.79 3.63
N GLU A 567 21.21 -15.83 3.05
CA GLU A 567 21.75 -15.73 1.70
C GLU A 567 20.58 -15.73 0.69
N VAL A 568 20.51 -14.65 -0.10
CA VAL A 568 19.52 -14.48 -1.17
C VAL A 568 20.23 -14.57 -2.51
N VAL A 569 19.60 -15.30 -3.44
CA VAL A 569 20.01 -15.36 -4.84
C VAL A 569 19.04 -14.51 -5.65
N GLY A 570 19.58 -13.55 -6.38
CA GLY A 570 18.88 -12.84 -7.43
C GLY A 570 19.26 -13.40 -8.79
N LYS A 571 18.30 -13.56 -9.71
CA LYS A 571 18.58 -13.64 -11.15
C LYS A 571 18.05 -12.37 -11.80
N VAL A 572 18.95 -11.64 -12.43
CA VAL A 572 18.64 -10.38 -13.10
C VAL A 572 18.51 -10.64 -14.59
N PHE A 573 17.56 -9.95 -15.22
CA PHE A 573 17.32 -9.90 -16.65
C PHE A 573 17.24 -8.42 -17.03
N ILE A 574 18.12 -7.98 -17.92
CA ILE A 574 18.19 -6.61 -18.39
C ILE A 574 17.88 -6.61 -19.88
N PHE A 575 16.80 -5.94 -20.24
CA PHE A 575 16.40 -5.62 -21.60
C PHE A 575 16.67 -4.14 -21.84
N VAL A 576 17.06 -3.76 -23.06
CA VAL A 576 17.16 -2.35 -23.46
C VAL A 576 16.40 -2.15 -24.76
N ARG A 577 15.48 -1.18 -24.77
CA ARG A 577 14.67 -0.79 -25.93
C ARG A 577 14.68 0.73 -26.04
N ASN A 578 14.99 1.29 -27.21
CA ASN A 578 14.94 2.74 -27.46
C ASN A 578 15.66 3.56 -26.37
N GLY A 579 16.91 3.16 -26.03
CA GLY A 579 17.74 3.76 -24.97
C GLY A 579 17.25 3.56 -23.53
N THR A 580 16.13 2.86 -23.35
CA THR A 580 15.46 2.67 -22.06
C THR A 580 15.74 1.28 -21.51
N THR A 581 16.29 1.21 -20.30
CA THR A 581 16.51 -0.04 -19.57
C THR A 581 15.21 -0.53 -18.94
N THR A 582 14.95 -1.84 -19.04
CA THR A 582 14.01 -2.57 -18.19
C THR A 582 14.79 -3.66 -17.45
N LEU A 583 14.97 -3.48 -16.15
CA LEU A 583 15.66 -4.42 -15.26
C LEU A 583 14.63 -5.21 -14.45
N VAL A 584 14.65 -6.52 -14.62
CA VAL A 584 13.79 -7.47 -13.90
C VAL A 584 14.68 -8.34 -13.00
N ARG A 585 14.50 -8.27 -11.68
CA ARG A 585 15.28 -9.01 -10.68
C ARG A 585 14.35 -9.99 -9.95
N TRP A 586 14.51 -11.29 -10.18
CA TRP A 586 13.80 -12.37 -9.48
C TRP A 586 14.64 -12.89 -8.33
N GLU A 587 14.11 -12.89 -7.10
CA GLU A 587 14.87 -13.13 -5.87
C GLU A 587 14.24 -14.24 -5.03
N SER A 588 15.06 -15.05 -4.36
CA SER A 588 14.63 -15.91 -3.25
C SER A 588 15.80 -16.36 -2.38
N ALA A 589 15.53 -16.78 -1.14
CA ALA A 589 16.54 -17.37 -0.27
C ALA A 589 17.16 -18.62 -0.91
N THR A 590 18.48 -18.79 -0.85
CA THR A 590 19.23 -19.86 -1.57
C THR A 590 18.66 -21.25 -1.35
N GLY A 591 18.22 -21.58 -0.13
CA GLY A 591 17.61 -22.88 0.19
C GLY A 591 16.31 -23.17 -0.57
N THR A 592 15.58 -22.13 -0.97
CA THR A 592 14.30 -22.24 -1.67
C THR A 592 14.39 -22.01 -3.19
N TRP A 593 15.52 -21.53 -3.73
CA TRP A 593 15.67 -21.19 -5.16
C TRP A 593 15.08 -22.24 -6.12
N ARG A 594 15.48 -23.52 -5.95
CA ARG A 594 15.04 -24.63 -6.81
C ARG A 594 13.56 -25.00 -6.67
N LYS A 595 12.86 -24.56 -5.61
CA LYS A 595 11.41 -24.72 -5.43
C LYS A 595 10.65 -23.81 -6.39
N TYR A 596 11.18 -22.60 -6.62
CA TYR A 596 10.50 -21.52 -7.34
C TYR A 596 11.04 -21.26 -8.76
N GLU A 597 12.09 -21.96 -9.18
CA GLU A 597 12.68 -21.87 -10.53
C GLU A 597 11.64 -22.06 -11.66
N ARG A 598 10.63 -22.91 -11.46
CA ARG A 598 9.50 -23.06 -12.41
C ARG A 598 8.51 -21.89 -12.41
N ASP A 599 8.29 -21.25 -11.27
CA ASP A 599 7.44 -20.06 -11.19
C ASP A 599 8.16 -18.85 -11.81
N MET A 600 9.50 -18.80 -11.73
CA MET A 600 10.34 -17.83 -12.45
C MET A 600 10.23 -18.03 -13.97
N ASP A 601 10.43 -19.25 -14.46
CA ASP A 601 10.33 -19.55 -15.89
C ASP A 601 8.93 -19.23 -16.44
N ALA A 602 7.87 -19.59 -15.71
CA ALA A 602 6.49 -19.24 -16.08
C ALA A 602 6.21 -17.72 -16.06
N PHE A 603 6.77 -16.98 -15.09
CA PHE A 603 6.71 -15.52 -15.08
C PHE A 603 7.39 -14.94 -16.33
N LEU A 604 8.57 -15.41 -16.71
CA LEU A 604 9.30 -14.97 -17.91
C LEU A 604 8.56 -15.37 -19.20
N GLU A 605 7.91 -16.53 -19.24
CA GLU A 605 7.01 -16.95 -20.33
C GLU A 605 5.77 -16.05 -20.44
N SER A 606 5.31 -15.47 -19.33
CA SER A 606 4.23 -14.48 -19.34
C SER A 606 4.69 -13.04 -19.66
N PHE A 607 5.90 -12.65 -19.25
CA PHE A 607 6.39 -11.27 -19.35
C PHE A 607 6.54 -10.83 -20.81
N GLN A 608 5.76 -9.84 -21.24
CA GLN A 608 5.75 -9.33 -22.62
C GLN A 608 5.82 -7.81 -22.59
N PHE A 609 6.65 -7.25 -23.46
CA PHE A 609 6.52 -5.85 -23.81
C PHE A 609 5.26 -5.63 -24.64
N LEU A 610 4.59 -4.51 -24.40
CA LEU A 610 3.53 -4.02 -25.26
C LEU A 610 4.16 -3.39 -26.51
N GLU A 611 3.46 -3.52 -27.63
CA GLU A 611 3.79 -2.78 -28.86
C GLU A 611 3.59 -1.27 -28.60
N GLU A 612 4.50 -0.45 -29.12
CA GLU A 612 4.36 1.01 -29.02
C GLU A 612 3.13 1.42 -29.83
N SER A 613 2.20 2.15 -29.20
CA SER A 613 0.99 2.63 -29.87
C SER A 613 1.36 3.76 -30.83
N ALA A 614 1.21 3.50 -32.13
CA ALA A 614 1.51 4.43 -33.23
C ALA A 614 0.48 5.56 -33.35
#